data_AF-I0SEH0-F1
#
_entry.id   AF-I0SEH0-F1
#
_cell.length_a   1.000
_cell.length_b   1.000
_cell.length_c   1.000
_cell.angle_alpha   90.00
_cell.angle_beta   90.00
_cell.angle_gamma   90.00
#
_symmetry.space_group_name_H-M   'P 1'
#
loop_
_entity.id
_entity.type
_entity.pdbx_description
1 polymer ?
#
loop_
_entity_poly.entity_id
_entity_poly.type
_entity_poly.pdbx_seq_one_letter_code
_entity_poly.pdbx_strand_id
1 'polypeptide(L)'
;MDKNEVLQSQENKTQNVMQEIKEEYTKTADFLEENTDKQLNIAEEMKDEIKNQDFDTNIEELKVLKEEITGLKAEIKRLNEMENIGLSSLIVRDIKAVGSTLIHLQEKAIGSIKHLYDNMKHQLSYNLTKAQEKFVQMKIGIVKGLVNSMQDFIKDQQKKLDSCLEKLDNLSKEIQKDEEKLGKDSLNKEEKPIEKKEQNTRKKEGQKEQTEKKPSVLKKLKENQQKIKKEEKVRAVKAPKKDKGMEI
;
A
#
# COMPACT_ATOMS: atom_id res chain seq x y z
N MET A 1 -39.39 71.30 -4.17
CA MET A 1 -38.16 70.55 -3.86
C MET A 1 -37.01 71.47 -4.20
N ASP A 2 -36.31 71.93 -3.18
CA ASP A 2 -35.19 72.86 -3.28
C ASP A 2 -33.95 72.11 -3.78
N LYS A 3 -33.05 72.79 -4.51
CA LYS A 3 -31.74 72.25 -4.86
C LYS A 3 -30.93 71.87 -3.62
N ASN A 4 -31.13 72.59 -2.51
CA ASN A 4 -30.45 72.31 -1.25
C ASN A 4 -30.87 70.95 -0.64
N GLU A 5 -32.18 70.63 -0.65
CA GLU A 5 -32.71 69.34 -0.19
C GLU A 5 -32.13 68.15 -0.99
N VAL A 6 -32.02 68.31 -2.32
CA VAL A 6 -31.49 67.26 -3.21
C VAL A 6 -30.01 66.99 -2.93
N LEU A 7 -29.21 68.04 -2.74
CA LEU A 7 -27.79 67.91 -2.41
C LEU A 7 -27.58 67.25 -1.05
N GLN A 8 -28.29 67.68 0.00
CA GLN A 8 -28.23 67.04 1.33
C GLN A 8 -28.68 65.58 1.29
N SER A 9 -29.72 65.24 0.51
CA SER A 9 -30.15 63.85 0.32
C SER A 9 -29.08 62.98 -0.37
N GLN A 10 -28.33 63.56 -1.31
CA GLN A 10 -27.24 62.85 -2.01
C GLN A 10 -25.99 62.69 -1.12
N GLU A 11 -25.67 63.70 -0.31
CA GLU A 11 -24.56 63.64 0.64
C GLU A 11 -24.78 62.57 1.71
N ASN A 12 -25.94 62.59 2.39
CA ASN A 12 -26.29 61.59 3.40
C ASN A 12 -26.26 60.15 2.86
N LYS A 13 -26.75 59.92 1.64
CA LYS A 13 -26.69 58.59 0.99
C LYS A 13 -25.25 58.13 0.76
N THR A 14 -24.36 59.05 0.39
CA THR A 14 -22.96 58.72 0.11
C THR A 14 -22.18 58.48 1.40
N GLN A 15 -22.48 59.22 2.47
CA GLN A 15 -21.93 58.97 3.82
C GLN A 15 -22.32 57.57 4.33
N ASN A 16 -23.59 57.15 4.17
CA ASN A 16 -24.03 55.80 4.54
C ASN A 16 -23.26 54.71 3.78
N VAL A 17 -23.14 54.83 2.45
CA VAL A 17 -22.39 53.87 1.62
C VAL A 17 -20.89 53.84 1.99
N MET A 18 -20.29 54.99 2.33
CA MET A 18 -18.92 55.02 2.86
C MET A 18 -18.78 54.29 4.19
N GLN A 19 -19.76 54.42 5.09
CA GLN A 19 -19.78 53.72 6.37
C GLN A 19 -19.93 52.20 6.19
N GLU A 20 -20.84 51.76 5.31
CA GLU A 20 -21.00 50.34 4.93
C GLU A 20 -19.68 49.75 4.40
N ILE A 21 -18.97 50.47 3.51
CA ILE A 21 -17.68 50.04 2.97
C ILE A 21 -16.61 49.96 4.07
N LYS A 22 -16.53 50.95 4.97
CA LYS A 22 -15.60 50.96 6.12
C LYS A 22 -15.82 49.73 7.03
N GLU A 23 -17.08 49.38 7.29
CA GLU A 23 -17.43 48.22 8.11
C GLU A 23 -17.09 46.89 7.42
N GLU A 24 -17.41 46.73 6.13
CA GLU A 24 -17.07 45.51 5.38
C GLU A 24 -15.56 45.32 5.21
N TYR A 25 -14.78 46.40 5.03
CA TYR A 25 -13.31 46.31 5.03
C TYR A 25 -12.78 45.82 6.38
N THR A 26 -13.33 46.31 7.48
CA THR A 26 -12.95 45.88 8.84
C THR A 26 -13.24 44.38 9.03
N LYS A 27 -14.48 43.94 8.77
CA LYS A 27 -14.91 42.53 8.84
C LYS A 27 -14.04 41.62 7.97
N THR A 28 -13.71 42.06 6.75
CA THR A 28 -12.90 41.28 5.80
C THR A 28 -11.46 41.15 6.27
N ALA A 29 -10.85 42.21 6.80
CA ALA A 29 -9.49 42.17 7.29
C ALA A 29 -9.36 41.33 8.58
N ASP A 30 -10.35 41.39 9.47
CA ASP A 30 -10.45 40.49 10.64
C ASP A 30 -10.56 39.03 10.21
N PHE A 31 -11.42 38.72 9.22
CA PHE A 31 -11.55 37.38 8.65
C PHE A 31 -10.26 36.87 7.99
N LEU A 32 -9.53 37.74 7.27
CA LEU A 32 -8.25 37.38 6.67
C LEU A 32 -7.19 37.04 7.74
N GLU A 33 -7.10 37.83 8.81
CA GLU A 33 -6.18 37.59 9.92
C GLU A 33 -6.49 36.26 10.62
N GLU A 34 -7.76 36.04 11.01
CA GLU A 34 -8.19 34.82 11.71
C GLU A 34 -7.96 33.54 10.88
N ASN A 35 -8.15 33.61 9.56
CA ASN A 35 -7.91 32.46 8.69
C ASN A 35 -6.44 32.27 8.32
N THR A 36 -5.63 33.33 8.30
CA THR A 36 -4.16 33.22 8.11
C THR A 36 -3.52 32.58 9.34
N ASP A 37 -3.97 32.93 10.55
CA ASP A 37 -3.51 32.32 11.80
C ASP A 37 -3.87 30.82 11.88
N LYS A 38 -5.09 30.44 11.49
CA LYS A 38 -5.48 29.02 11.38
C LYS A 38 -4.59 28.25 10.41
N GLN A 39 -4.28 28.82 9.24
CA GLN A 39 -3.39 28.18 8.27
C GLN A 39 -1.96 28.07 8.78
N LEU A 40 -1.45 29.09 9.47
CA LEU A 40 -0.11 29.08 10.03
C LEU A 40 0.05 27.97 11.07
N ASN A 41 -0.92 27.85 11.98
CA ASN A 41 -0.96 26.76 12.96
C ASN A 41 -1.01 25.38 12.26
N ILE A 42 -1.85 25.21 11.23
CA ILE A 42 -1.93 23.97 10.45
C ILE A 42 -0.59 23.65 9.77
N ALA A 43 0.12 24.64 9.22
CA ALA A 43 1.41 24.45 8.58
C ALA A 43 2.51 24.05 9.59
N GLU A 44 2.51 24.66 10.77
CA GLU A 44 3.44 24.32 11.86
C GLU A 44 3.13 22.94 12.48
N GLU A 45 1.85 22.59 12.71
CA GLU A 45 1.43 21.23 13.14
C GLU A 45 1.81 20.15 12.11
N MET A 46 1.54 20.38 10.82
CA MET A 46 1.87 19.42 9.76
C MET A 46 3.38 19.21 9.61
N LYS A 47 4.17 20.27 9.80
CA LYS A 47 5.64 20.19 9.84
C LYS A 47 6.14 19.33 11.00
N ASP A 48 5.63 19.54 12.21
CA ASP A 48 6.09 18.83 13.40
C ASP A 48 5.63 17.37 13.45
N GLU A 49 4.47 17.03 12.85
CA GLU A 49 4.00 15.65 12.77
C GLU A 49 4.69 14.86 11.64
N ILE A 50 4.89 15.45 10.46
CA ILE A 50 5.54 14.80 9.31
C ILE A 50 7.09 14.83 9.41
N LYS A 51 7.65 15.82 10.11
CA LYS A 51 9.10 15.99 10.38
C LYS A 51 9.93 16.16 9.11
N ASN A 52 9.38 16.94 8.19
CA ASN A 52 10.00 17.38 6.94
C ASN A 52 10.20 18.91 6.92
N GLN A 53 10.90 19.43 5.90
CA GLN A 53 11.12 20.86 5.72
C GLN A 53 10.22 21.48 4.64
N ASP A 54 9.41 20.68 3.95
CA ASP A 54 8.64 21.14 2.79
C ASP A 54 7.59 22.20 3.15
N PHE A 55 7.16 22.29 4.41
CA PHE A 55 6.24 23.32 4.90
C PHE A 55 6.92 24.65 5.28
N ASP A 56 8.26 24.71 5.33
CA ASP A 56 9.00 25.92 5.73
C ASP A 56 8.62 27.12 4.83
N THR A 57 8.48 26.90 3.53
CA THR A 57 8.01 27.92 2.57
C THR A 57 6.59 28.40 2.88
N ASN A 58 5.66 27.49 3.20
CA ASN A 58 4.27 27.89 3.50
C ASN A 58 4.18 28.67 4.82
N ILE A 59 4.96 28.28 5.83
CA ILE A 59 5.04 28.97 7.12
C ILE A 59 5.53 30.41 6.93
N GLU A 60 6.54 30.63 6.09
CA GLU A 60 7.08 31.97 5.82
C GLU A 60 6.13 32.82 4.95
N GLU A 61 5.53 32.23 3.90
CA GLU A 61 4.48 32.88 3.09
C GLU A 61 3.31 33.37 3.95
N LEU A 62 2.87 32.56 4.92
CA LEU A 62 1.77 32.90 5.84
C LEU A 62 2.17 33.95 6.88
N LYS A 63 3.43 33.97 7.33
CA LYS A 63 3.96 35.02 8.22
C LYS A 63 4.00 36.38 7.53
N VAL A 64 4.54 36.44 6.31
CA VAL A 64 4.55 37.68 5.50
C VAL A 64 3.13 38.15 5.20
N LEU A 65 2.22 37.23 4.83
CA LEU A 65 0.81 37.56 4.61
C LEU A 65 0.15 38.14 5.87
N LYS A 66 0.42 37.57 7.05
CA LYS A 66 -0.09 38.08 8.33
C LYS A 66 0.37 39.52 8.58
N GLU A 67 1.66 39.80 8.40
CA GLU A 67 2.21 41.16 8.59
C GLU A 67 1.57 42.18 7.62
N GLU A 68 1.35 41.80 6.36
CA GLU A 68 0.62 42.63 5.40
C GLU A 68 -0.84 42.88 5.80
N ILE A 69 -1.54 41.88 6.34
CA ILE A 69 -2.93 42.01 6.84
C ILE A 69 -2.98 42.94 8.07
N THR A 70 -2.09 42.75 9.05
CA THR A 70 -2.03 43.62 10.24
C THR A 70 -1.70 45.07 9.83
N GLY A 71 -0.85 45.28 8.83
CA GLY A 71 -0.60 46.60 8.23
C GLY A 71 -1.86 47.21 7.59
N LEU A 72 -2.62 46.43 6.82
CA LEU A 72 -3.89 46.88 6.24
C LEU A 72 -4.96 47.19 7.31
N LYS A 73 -5.02 46.41 8.39
CA LYS A 73 -5.92 46.68 9.53
C LYS A 73 -5.63 48.03 10.20
N ALA A 74 -4.36 48.40 10.34
CA ALA A 74 -3.97 49.72 10.86
C ALA A 74 -4.43 50.86 9.93
N GLU A 75 -4.34 50.66 8.62
CA GLU A 75 -4.78 51.65 7.62
C GLU A 75 -6.32 51.74 7.53
N ILE A 76 -7.05 50.63 7.62
CA ILE A 76 -8.51 50.62 7.76
C ILE A 76 -8.93 51.38 9.02
N LYS A 77 -8.23 51.18 10.13
CA LYS A 77 -8.49 51.94 11.37
C LYS A 77 -8.25 53.44 11.18
N ARG A 78 -7.13 53.85 10.55
CA ARG A 78 -6.86 55.26 10.19
C ARG A 78 -8.00 55.87 9.35
N LEU A 79 -8.49 55.11 8.37
CA LEU A 79 -9.58 55.51 7.49
C LEU A 79 -10.93 55.61 8.23
N ASN A 80 -11.17 54.77 9.23
CA ASN A 80 -12.35 54.81 10.08
C ASN A 80 -12.32 56.00 11.05
N GLU A 81 -11.14 56.37 11.56
CA GLU A 81 -10.93 57.49 12.48
C GLU A 81 -10.96 58.88 11.80
N MET A 82 -10.95 58.96 10.47
CA MET A 82 -11.21 60.22 9.75
C MET A 82 -12.65 60.68 9.96
N GLU A 83 -12.83 61.89 10.49
CA GLU A 83 -14.11 62.61 10.54
C GLU A 83 -14.77 62.70 9.15
N ASN A 84 -16.10 62.73 9.13
CA ASN A 84 -16.92 62.98 7.93
C ASN A 84 -16.86 64.48 7.51
N ILE A 85 -15.65 65.01 7.24
CA ILE A 85 -15.42 66.40 6.79
C ILE A 85 -15.78 66.54 5.30
N GLY A 86 -17.07 66.32 5.01
CA GLY A 86 -17.64 66.31 3.66
C GLY A 86 -17.12 65.18 2.76
N LEU A 87 -17.70 65.09 1.56
CA LEU A 87 -17.30 64.14 0.52
C LEU A 87 -16.00 64.57 -0.20
N SER A 88 -14.91 64.71 0.55
CA SER A 88 -13.61 65.08 -0.03
C SER A 88 -13.13 63.99 -0.99
N SER A 89 -12.59 64.41 -2.14
CA SER A 89 -12.03 63.48 -3.15
C SER A 89 -10.77 62.74 -2.68
N LEU A 90 -10.25 63.10 -1.51
CA LEU A 90 -9.17 62.41 -0.81
C LEU A 90 -9.70 61.16 -0.09
N ILE A 91 -10.79 61.26 0.70
CA ILE A 91 -11.39 60.11 1.38
C ILE A 91 -11.81 59.03 0.38
N VAL A 92 -12.41 59.42 -0.75
CA VAL A 92 -12.77 58.48 -1.85
C VAL A 92 -11.54 57.76 -2.43
N ARG A 93 -10.38 58.42 -2.49
CA ARG A 93 -9.12 57.85 -2.97
C ARG A 93 -8.55 56.84 -1.97
N ASP A 94 -8.50 57.20 -0.69
CA ASP A 94 -7.96 56.36 0.37
C ASP A 94 -8.83 55.11 0.55
N ILE A 95 -10.18 55.23 0.52
CA ILE A 95 -11.12 54.07 0.45
C ILE A 95 -10.73 53.15 -0.71
N LYS A 96 -10.55 53.69 -1.94
CA LYS A 96 -10.24 52.87 -3.11
C LYS A 96 -8.87 52.19 -3.02
N ALA A 97 -7.88 52.86 -2.43
CA ALA A 97 -6.55 52.30 -2.20
C ALA A 97 -6.63 51.10 -1.24
N VAL A 98 -7.27 51.29 -0.08
CA VAL A 98 -7.53 50.23 0.91
C VAL A 98 -8.26 49.04 0.28
N GLY A 99 -9.33 49.28 -0.47
CA GLY A 99 -10.08 48.23 -1.15
C GLY A 99 -9.25 47.46 -2.19
N SER A 100 -8.33 48.12 -2.89
CA SER A 100 -7.44 47.48 -3.87
C SER A 100 -6.39 46.60 -3.17
N THR A 101 -5.84 47.07 -2.04
CA THR A 101 -4.95 46.26 -1.20
C THR A 101 -5.68 45.06 -0.59
N LEU A 102 -6.91 45.24 -0.11
CA LEU A 102 -7.74 44.18 0.46
C LEU A 102 -7.99 43.04 -0.53
N ILE A 103 -8.31 43.36 -1.78
CA ILE A 103 -8.45 42.35 -2.86
C ILE A 103 -7.13 41.63 -3.11
N HIS A 104 -6.00 42.34 -3.14
CA HIS A 104 -4.68 41.73 -3.33
C HIS A 104 -4.31 40.76 -2.18
N LEU A 105 -4.67 41.09 -0.94
CA LEU A 105 -4.47 40.19 0.21
C LEU A 105 -5.43 38.98 0.18
N GLN A 106 -6.66 39.14 -0.32
CA GLN A 106 -7.56 38.00 -0.58
C GLN A 106 -6.97 37.05 -1.64
N GLU A 107 -6.45 37.58 -2.74
CA GLU A 107 -5.78 36.78 -3.79
C GLU A 107 -4.55 36.04 -3.25
N LYS A 108 -3.69 36.72 -2.47
CA LYS A 108 -2.56 36.09 -1.76
C LYS A 108 -3.02 34.99 -0.82
N ALA A 109 -4.01 35.24 0.04
CA ALA A 109 -4.52 34.26 0.99
C ALA A 109 -5.07 33.00 0.29
N ILE A 110 -5.83 33.17 -0.80
CA ILE A 110 -6.31 32.04 -1.62
C ILE A 110 -5.13 31.27 -2.24
N GLY A 111 -4.06 31.97 -2.66
CA GLY A 111 -2.80 31.37 -3.09
C GLY A 111 -2.12 30.53 -2.01
N SER A 112 -1.94 31.08 -0.81
CA SER A 112 -1.33 30.40 0.34
C SER A 112 -2.14 29.18 0.80
N ILE A 113 -3.47 29.29 0.89
CA ILE A 113 -4.38 28.14 1.17
C ILE A 113 -4.10 27.02 0.17
N LYS A 114 -4.06 27.35 -1.13
CA LYS A 114 -3.87 26.36 -2.19
C LYS A 114 -2.47 25.73 -2.11
N HIS A 115 -1.43 26.52 -1.93
CA HIS A 115 -0.05 26.03 -1.86
C HIS A 115 0.14 25.09 -0.66
N LEU A 116 -0.37 25.48 0.51
CA LEU A 116 -0.38 24.63 1.71
C LEU A 116 -1.16 23.33 1.46
N TYR A 117 -2.36 23.40 0.90
CA TYR A 117 -3.19 22.21 0.63
C TYR A 117 -2.56 21.23 -0.37
N ASP A 118 -2.03 21.73 -1.49
CA ASP A 118 -1.33 20.88 -2.47
C ASP A 118 -0.08 20.24 -1.83
N ASN A 119 0.68 20.96 -1.00
CA ASN A 119 1.82 20.41 -0.26
C ASN A 119 1.40 19.32 0.75
N MET A 120 0.41 19.61 1.61
CA MET A 120 -0.17 18.63 2.56
C MET A 120 -0.57 17.34 1.84
N LYS A 121 -1.29 17.46 0.71
CA LYS A 121 -1.73 16.35 -0.13
C LYS A 121 -0.55 15.56 -0.71
N HIS A 122 0.50 16.22 -1.20
CA HIS A 122 1.70 15.56 -1.71
C HIS A 122 2.44 14.78 -0.61
N GLN A 123 2.69 15.40 0.54
CA GLN A 123 3.44 14.78 1.64
C GLN A 123 2.70 13.59 2.28
N LEU A 124 1.39 13.72 2.52
CA LEU A 124 0.56 12.62 3.02
C LEU A 124 0.50 11.45 2.02
N SER A 125 0.38 11.74 0.72
CA SER A 125 0.36 10.73 -0.34
C SER A 125 1.70 9.99 -0.46
N TYR A 126 2.82 10.71 -0.38
CA TYR A 126 4.17 10.14 -0.38
C TYR A 126 4.40 9.22 0.81
N ASN A 127 4.09 9.68 2.02
CA ASN A 127 4.29 8.90 3.25
C ASN A 127 3.39 7.66 3.31
N LEU A 128 2.13 7.77 2.88
CA LEU A 128 1.23 6.61 2.77
C LEU A 128 1.76 5.57 1.77
N THR A 129 2.20 6.00 0.59
CA THR A 129 2.78 5.10 -0.43
C THR A 129 4.04 4.40 0.10
N LYS A 130 4.93 5.14 0.75
CA LYS A 130 6.18 4.63 1.36
C LYS A 130 5.91 3.65 2.52
N ALA A 131 4.83 3.83 3.27
CA ALA A 131 4.39 2.88 4.29
C ALA A 131 3.80 1.60 3.67
N GLN A 132 2.99 1.73 2.62
CA GLN A 132 2.44 0.58 1.88
C GLN A 132 3.55 -0.24 1.22
N GLU A 133 4.56 0.40 0.64
CA GLU A 133 5.71 -0.27 0.02
C GLU A 133 6.45 -1.14 1.06
N LYS A 134 6.82 -0.57 2.22
CA LYS A 134 7.46 -1.31 3.33
C LYS A 134 6.61 -2.50 3.79
N PHE A 135 5.28 -2.36 3.85
CA PHE A 135 4.36 -3.43 4.21
C PHE A 135 4.31 -4.56 3.16
N VAL A 136 4.38 -4.21 1.87
CA VAL A 136 4.49 -5.19 0.76
C VAL A 136 5.86 -5.89 0.79
N GLN A 137 6.96 -5.16 0.98
CA GLN A 137 8.30 -5.75 1.16
C GLN A 137 8.34 -6.73 2.34
N MET A 138 7.75 -6.38 3.49
CA MET A 138 7.63 -7.25 4.67
C MET A 138 6.86 -8.54 4.35
N LYS A 139 5.68 -8.43 3.71
CA LYS A 139 4.89 -9.60 3.25
C LYS A 139 5.71 -10.50 2.32
N ILE A 140 6.43 -9.92 1.36
CA ILE A 140 7.30 -10.66 0.43
C ILE A 140 8.44 -11.36 1.20
N GLY A 141 9.00 -10.72 2.23
CA GLY A 141 9.99 -11.32 3.12
C GLY A 141 9.46 -12.57 3.85
N ILE A 142 8.28 -12.45 4.48
CA ILE A 142 7.62 -13.56 5.19
C ILE A 142 7.33 -14.72 4.23
N VAL A 143 6.76 -14.45 3.06
CA VAL A 143 6.45 -15.49 2.06
C VAL A 143 7.73 -16.17 1.53
N LYS A 144 8.81 -15.42 1.27
CA LYS A 144 10.12 -16.00 0.89
C LYS A 144 10.68 -16.90 2.00
N GLY A 145 10.62 -16.47 3.26
CA GLY A 145 11.07 -17.26 4.41
C GLY A 145 10.30 -18.58 4.55
N LEU A 146 8.98 -18.53 4.43
CA LEU A 146 8.12 -19.72 4.46
C LEU A 146 8.42 -20.67 3.28
N VAL A 147 8.52 -20.15 2.05
CA VAL A 147 8.82 -20.96 0.86
C VAL A 147 10.18 -21.65 0.98
N ASN A 148 11.22 -20.95 1.48
CA ASN A 148 12.53 -21.54 1.70
C ASN A 148 12.47 -22.68 2.75
N SER A 149 11.82 -22.41 3.90
CA SER A 149 11.63 -23.41 4.97
C SER A 149 10.88 -24.66 4.47
N MET A 150 9.80 -24.47 3.71
CA MET A 150 9.06 -25.58 3.09
C MET A 150 9.90 -26.35 2.07
N GLN A 151 10.71 -25.67 1.26
CA GLN A 151 11.63 -26.34 0.33
C GLN A 151 12.68 -27.18 1.05
N ASP A 152 13.28 -26.68 2.14
CA ASP A 152 14.31 -27.40 2.88
C ASP A 152 13.73 -28.59 3.67
N PHE A 153 12.51 -28.44 4.22
CA PHE A 153 11.74 -29.57 4.75
C PHE A 153 11.49 -30.63 3.68
N ILE A 154 11.01 -30.25 2.49
CA ILE A 154 10.76 -31.20 1.38
C ILE A 154 12.06 -31.93 0.98
N LYS A 155 13.19 -31.23 0.87
CA LYS A 155 14.50 -31.84 0.57
C LYS A 155 14.91 -32.88 1.62
N ASP A 156 14.70 -32.60 2.91
CA ASP A 156 14.97 -33.54 4.01
C ASP A 156 14.05 -34.78 3.95
N GLN A 157 12.75 -34.59 3.76
CA GLN A 157 11.81 -35.71 3.60
C GLN A 157 12.12 -36.56 2.35
N GLN A 158 12.55 -35.93 1.26
CA GLN A 158 12.91 -36.62 0.02
C GLN A 158 14.20 -37.45 0.18
N LYS A 159 15.20 -36.97 0.93
CA LYS A 159 16.40 -37.76 1.32
C LYS A 159 16.02 -38.97 2.18
N LYS A 160 15.09 -38.80 3.13
CA LYS A 160 14.59 -39.89 3.99
C LYS A 160 13.85 -40.95 3.16
N LEU A 161 13.01 -40.52 2.22
CA LEU A 161 12.32 -41.40 1.28
C LEU A 161 13.28 -42.17 0.36
N ASP A 162 14.32 -41.51 -0.16
CA ASP A 162 15.38 -42.15 -0.96
C ASP A 162 16.03 -43.30 -0.20
N SER A 163 16.50 -43.07 1.03
CA SER A 163 17.13 -44.10 1.87
C SER A 163 16.19 -45.27 2.19
N CYS A 164 14.90 -45.00 2.40
CA CYS A 164 13.90 -46.05 2.60
C CYS A 164 13.69 -46.92 1.34
N LEU A 165 13.68 -46.31 0.15
CA LEU A 165 13.57 -47.06 -1.11
C LEU A 165 14.84 -47.87 -1.42
N GLU A 166 16.02 -47.39 -1.06
CA GLU A 166 17.28 -48.16 -1.19
C GLU A 166 17.30 -49.39 -0.26
N LYS A 167 16.87 -49.23 0.99
CA LYS A 167 16.75 -50.36 1.94
C LYS A 167 15.76 -51.41 1.44
N LEU A 168 14.59 -50.99 0.94
CA LEU A 168 13.60 -51.91 0.35
C LEU A 168 14.12 -52.60 -0.92
N ASP A 169 14.91 -51.92 -1.74
CA ASP A 169 15.54 -52.51 -2.94
C ASP A 169 16.60 -53.55 -2.58
N ASN A 170 17.33 -53.36 -1.47
CA ASN A 170 18.30 -54.32 -0.97
C ASN A 170 17.61 -55.55 -0.35
N LEU A 171 16.62 -55.37 0.52
CA LEU A 171 15.80 -56.47 1.05
C LEU A 171 15.14 -57.28 -0.08
N SER A 172 14.63 -56.61 -1.13
CA SER A 172 14.01 -57.30 -2.27
C SER A 172 15.01 -58.17 -3.06
N LYS A 173 16.30 -57.80 -3.12
CA LYS A 173 17.35 -58.61 -3.74
C LYS A 173 17.80 -59.75 -2.83
N GLU A 174 17.76 -59.55 -1.53
CA GLU A 174 18.12 -60.56 -0.52
C GLU A 174 17.08 -61.68 -0.49
N ILE A 175 15.79 -61.32 -0.40
CA ILE A 175 14.66 -62.25 -0.53
C ILE A 175 14.76 -63.05 -1.84
N GLN A 176 14.99 -62.39 -2.98
CA GLN A 176 15.10 -63.10 -4.26
C GLN A 176 16.29 -64.09 -4.29
N LYS A 177 17.43 -63.75 -3.68
CA LYS A 177 18.58 -64.68 -3.56
C LYS A 177 18.25 -65.88 -2.68
N ASP A 178 17.48 -65.70 -1.62
CA ASP A 178 17.12 -66.78 -0.69
C ASP A 178 16.01 -67.67 -1.27
N GLU A 179 15.06 -67.11 -2.03
CA GLU A 179 14.16 -67.86 -2.91
C GLU A 179 14.94 -68.69 -3.95
N GLU A 180 15.97 -68.12 -4.59
CA GLU A 180 16.84 -68.82 -5.55
C GLU A 180 17.72 -69.92 -4.91
N LYS A 181 17.99 -69.87 -3.60
CA LYS A 181 18.64 -70.96 -2.84
C LYS A 181 17.62 -72.06 -2.52
N LEU A 182 16.48 -71.69 -1.91
CA LEU A 182 15.41 -72.63 -1.55
C LEU A 182 14.87 -73.40 -2.77
N GLY A 183 14.79 -72.75 -3.93
CA GLY A 183 14.42 -73.38 -5.21
C GLY A 183 15.46 -74.36 -5.77
N LYS A 184 16.73 -74.29 -5.31
CA LYS A 184 17.79 -75.26 -5.66
C LYS A 184 17.87 -76.39 -4.64
N ASP A 185 17.72 -76.10 -3.36
CA ASP A 185 17.70 -77.11 -2.30
C ASP A 185 16.48 -78.05 -2.41
N SER A 186 15.36 -77.56 -2.96
CA SER A 186 14.17 -78.36 -3.26
C SER A 186 14.28 -79.21 -4.53
N LEU A 187 15.23 -78.94 -5.42
CA LEU A 187 15.55 -79.81 -6.57
C LEU A 187 16.46 -80.99 -6.20
N ASN A 188 17.11 -80.96 -5.03
CA ASN A 188 18.05 -81.99 -4.56
C ASN A 188 17.40 -83.06 -3.65
N LYS A 189 16.07 -83.24 -3.71
CA LYS A 189 15.36 -84.34 -3.02
C LYS A 189 14.38 -85.02 -3.97
N GLU A 190 14.68 -86.28 -4.29
CA GLU A 190 13.91 -87.12 -5.21
C GLU A 190 12.48 -87.39 -4.73
N GLU A 191 11.61 -87.69 -5.69
CA GLU A 191 10.20 -87.99 -5.49
C GLU A 191 9.98 -89.28 -4.69
N LYS A 192 8.95 -89.28 -3.83
CA LYS A 192 8.18 -90.50 -3.50
C LYS A 192 6.68 -90.19 -3.41
N PRO A 193 5.84 -90.72 -4.32
CA PRO A 193 4.40 -90.57 -4.21
C PRO A 193 3.83 -91.52 -3.14
N ILE A 194 2.81 -91.08 -2.40
CA ILE A 194 2.03 -91.92 -1.49
C ILE A 194 0.54 -91.64 -1.71
N GLU A 195 -0.20 -92.64 -2.20
CA GLU A 195 -1.64 -92.59 -2.37
C GLU A 195 -2.41 -93.05 -1.12
N LYS A 196 -3.51 -92.35 -0.80
CA LYS A 196 -4.82 -92.82 -0.26
C LYS A 196 -5.67 -91.56 0.00
N LYS A 197 -6.87 -91.37 -0.58
CA LYS A 197 -8.16 -92.05 -0.30
C LYS A 197 -8.57 -91.95 1.19
N GLU A 198 -9.77 -91.50 1.59
CA GLU A 198 -10.97 -90.92 0.90
C GLU A 198 -11.92 -90.35 2.00
N GLN A 199 -13.05 -89.61 1.84
CA GLN A 199 -13.88 -89.16 0.70
C GLN A 199 -14.80 -87.97 1.14
N ASN A 200 -15.27 -87.12 0.21
CA ASN A 200 -16.47 -86.23 0.30
C ASN A 200 -16.49 -85.04 1.32
N THR A 201 -17.24 -83.93 1.14
CA THR A 201 -18.34 -83.61 0.18
C THR A 201 -18.46 -82.11 -0.21
N ARG A 202 -18.97 -81.84 -1.43
CA ARG A 202 -19.79 -80.66 -1.88
C ARG A 202 -19.19 -79.24 -2.03
N LYS A 203 -18.78 -78.94 -3.27
CA LYS A 203 -19.18 -77.81 -4.15
C LYS A 203 -19.27 -76.36 -3.59
N LYS A 204 -18.40 -75.49 -4.13
CA LYS A 204 -18.75 -74.35 -5.02
C LYS A 204 -17.60 -74.16 -6.03
N GLU A 205 -17.88 -74.22 -7.33
CA GLU A 205 -18.10 -73.06 -8.22
C GLU A 205 -16.86 -72.15 -8.26
N GLY A 206 -16.17 -72.16 -9.41
CA GLY A 206 -14.79 -71.69 -9.50
C GLY A 206 -14.60 -70.39 -10.27
N GLN A 207 -13.50 -69.70 -9.95
CA GLN A 207 -12.81 -68.81 -10.86
C GLN A 207 -11.33 -69.20 -10.89
N LYS A 208 -10.73 -69.13 -12.09
CA LYS A 208 -9.27 -69.21 -12.21
C LYS A 208 -8.70 -67.86 -11.78
N GLU A 209 -8.07 -67.80 -10.60
CA GLU A 209 -7.21 -66.66 -10.29
C GLU A 209 -6.01 -66.67 -11.26
N GLN A 210 -6.14 -65.91 -12.35
CA GLN A 210 -4.97 -65.45 -13.08
C GLN A 210 -4.18 -64.55 -12.14
N THR A 211 -3.01 -65.02 -11.73
CA THR A 211 -2.04 -64.23 -10.98
C THR A 211 -1.39 -63.19 -11.89
N GLU A 212 -2.18 -62.20 -12.32
CA GLU A 212 -1.65 -60.95 -12.83
C GLU A 212 -0.67 -60.40 -11.79
N LYS A 213 0.62 -60.38 -12.15
CA LYS A 213 1.69 -59.83 -11.32
C LYS A 213 1.49 -58.32 -11.21
N LYS A 214 0.61 -57.89 -10.29
CA LYS A 214 0.39 -56.47 -9.93
C LYS A 214 1.76 -55.80 -9.85
N PRO A 215 2.04 -54.77 -10.68
CA PRO A 215 3.37 -54.16 -10.71
C PRO A 215 3.68 -53.62 -9.32
N SER A 216 4.73 -54.17 -8.69
CA SER A 216 5.07 -53.93 -7.30
C SER A 216 5.00 -52.43 -6.96
N VAL A 217 4.43 -52.11 -5.81
CA VAL A 217 4.26 -50.73 -5.31
C VAL A 217 5.59 -49.95 -5.36
N LEU A 218 6.71 -50.66 -5.17
CA LEU A 218 8.07 -50.14 -5.30
C LEU A 218 8.37 -49.53 -6.69
N LYS A 219 7.86 -50.12 -7.78
CA LYS A 219 8.03 -49.56 -9.14
C LYS A 219 7.28 -48.24 -9.31
N LYS A 220 6.01 -48.17 -8.89
CA LYS A 220 5.21 -46.93 -8.98
C LYS A 220 5.80 -45.80 -8.11
N LEU A 221 6.34 -46.13 -6.94
CA LEU A 221 7.07 -45.18 -6.09
C LEU A 221 8.35 -44.65 -6.79
N LYS A 222 9.15 -45.54 -7.38
CA LYS A 222 10.36 -45.16 -8.13
C LYS A 222 10.06 -44.32 -9.38
N GLU A 223 8.99 -44.62 -10.12
CA GLU A 223 8.55 -43.80 -11.27
C GLU A 223 8.13 -42.38 -10.86
N ASN A 224 7.34 -42.25 -9.79
CA ASN A 224 6.92 -40.94 -9.30
C ASN A 224 8.11 -40.11 -8.77
N GLN A 225 9.07 -40.74 -8.09
CA GLN A 225 10.33 -40.07 -7.77
C GLN A 225 11.08 -39.57 -9.01
N GLN A 226 11.18 -40.38 -10.07
CA GLN A 226 11.88 -39.98 -11.28
C GLN A 226 11.19 -38.82 -12.02
N LYS A 227 9.87 -38.67 -11.90
CA LYS A 227 9.14 -37.49 -12.39
C LYS A 227 9.52 -36.24 -11.59
N ILE A 228 9.44 -36.29 -10.26
CA ILE A 228 9.80 -35.17 -9.37
C ILE A 228 11.26 -34.72 -9.61
N LYS A 229 12.21 -35.67 -9.62
CA LYS A 229 13.64 -35.41 -9.86
C LYS A 229 13.97 -34.90 -11.29
N LYS A 230 13.04 -35.03 -12.25
CA LYS A 230 13.14 -34.41 -13.59
C LYS A 230 12.55 -33.00 -13.60
N GLU A 231 11.38 -32.80 -13.01
CA GLU A 231 10.73 -31.49 -12.93
C GLU A 231 11.56 -30.46 -12.13
N GLU A 232 12.19 -30.90 -11.04
CA GLU A 232 13.08 -30.08 -10.21
C GLU A 232 14.27 -29.54 -11.03
N LYS A 233 14.89 -30.40 -11.86
CA LYS A 233 15.97 -30.00 -12.78
C LYS A 233 15.49 -29.03 -13.87
N VAL A 234 14.27 -29.21 -14.41
CA VAL A 234 13.70 -28.28 -15.40
C VAL A 234 13.39 -26.91 -14.79
N ARG A 235 12.94 -26.85 -13.53
CA ARG A 235 12.73 -25.58 -12.82
C ARG A 235 14.04 -24.85 -12.53
N ALA A 236 15.13 -25.56 -12.20
CA ALA A 236 16.45 -24.95 -12.02
C ALA A 236 16.99 -24.27 -13.29
N VAL A 237 16.69 -24.81 -14.49
CA VAL A 237 17.07 -24.21 -15.78
C VAL A 237 16.16 -23.04 -16.16
N LYS A 238 14.91 -23.00 -15.69
CA LYS A 238 13.94 -21.90 -15.91
C LYS A 238 13.96 -20.85 -14.78
N ALA A 239 15.14 -20.50 -14.27
CA ALA A 239 15.30 -19.26 -13.52
C ALA A 239 14.88 -18.07 -14.43
N PRO A 240 14.00 -17.16 -13.99
CA PRO A 240 13.59 -16.04 -14.83
C PRO A 240 14.81 -15.15 -15.12
N LYS A 241 15.01 -14.81 -16.39
CA LYS A 241 15.91 -13.69 -16.74
C LYS A 241 15.38 -12.46 -16.00
N LYS A 242 16.29 -11.69 -15.37
CA LYS A 242 15.92 -10.38 -14.80
C LYS A 242 15.30 -9.56 -15.92
N ASP A 243 14.03 -9.22 -15.77
CA ASP A 243 13.44 -8.18 -16.60
C ASP A 243 14.12 -6.85 -16.26
N LYS A 244 14.24 -5.95 -17.24
CA LYS A 244 14.86 -4.65 -16.99
C LYS A 244 13.88 -3.76 -16.23
N GLY A 245 14.39 -2.94 -15.32
CA GLY A 245 13.55 -2.04 -14.54
C GLY A 245 12.78 -1.09 -15.45
N MET A 246 11.49 -0.88 -15.14
CA MET A 246 10.83 0.37 -15.49
C MET A 246 11.45 1.47 -14.64
N GLU A 247 12.04 2.46 -15.29
CA GLU A 247 12.41 3.73 -14.66
C GLU A 247 11.15 4.59 -14.49
N ILE A 248 11.07 5.30 -13.36
CA ILE A 248 10.16 6.42 -13.07
C ILE A 248 11.01 7.47 -12.33
#